data_AF-A0AAW5SKP4-F1
#
_entry.id   AF-A0AAW5SKP4-F1
#
_cell.length_a   1.000
_cell.length_b   1.000
_cell.length_c   1.000
_cell.angle_alpha   90.00
_cell.angle_beta   90.00
_cell.angle_gamma   90.00
#
_symmetry.space_group_name_H-M   'P 1'
#
loop_
_entity.id
_entity.type
_entity.pdbx_description
1 polymer ?
#
loop_
_entity_poly.entity_id
_entity_poly.type
_entity_poly.pdbx_seq_one_letter_code
_entity_poly.pdbx_strand_id
1 'polypeptide(L)'
;MTIKSLGYLRIEATDIAAWREYGLKVLGMVEGSGQTDGALYLRMDEFPARLVIVPGEHDRLLQSGWETANAEQLQDIRNRLDIQGVPYKEASAAELAERRVDEMIRFDDPSGNTLEVFHGVALEHRRVVSPYGHKFVTEQQGLGHVVLTTRDDAETLHFYRDVLGFHLRDSMRLPPQLVGRPADGAPAWLRFLGVNPRHHSLAFMPGETPSGIVHLMVEVESADDVGLCLDRALRRKVPMSATLGRHVNDKMLSFYMKTPGGFDVEFGCEGLQVESEDWVARESTAVSLWGHDFSVGFK
;
A
#
# COMPACT_ATOMS: atom_id res chain seq x y z
N MET A 1 -7.37 10.38 14.94
CA MET A 1 -7.15 10.20 13.49
C MET A 1 -8.44 9.78 12.82
N THR A 2 -8.74 10.41 11.68
CA THR A 2 -9.99 10.29 10.94
C THR A 2 -10.00 9.07 10.03
N ILE A 3 -9.01 8.95 9.14
CA ILE A 3 -8.67 7.69 8.46
C ILE A 3 -7.97 6.76 9.47
N LYS A 4 -8.30 5.47 9.42
CA LYS A 4 -7.83 4.43 10.35
C LYS A 4 -6.86 3.47 9.70
N SER A 5 -7.05 3.08 8.44
CA SER A 5 -6.18 2.09 7.83
C SER A 5 -6.26 2.10 6.31
N LEU A 6 -5.25 1.51 5.66
CA LEU A 6 -5.34 1.10 4.26
C LEU A 6 -6.28 -0.11 4.19
N GLY A 7 -7.45 0.08 3.56
CA GLY A 7 -8.49 -0.94 3.44
C GLY A 7 -8.21 -1.93 2.31
N TYR A 8 -8.04 -1.40 1.09
CA TYR A 8 -7.80 -2.19 -0.12
C TYR A 8 -6.95 -1.44 -1.14
N LEU A 9 -6.39 -2.17 -2.10
CA LEU A 9 -5.89 -1.61 -3.36
C LEU A 9 -6.67 -2.20 -4.54
N ARG A 10 -6.94 -1.34 -5.53
CA ARG A 10 -7.49 -1.73 -6.82
C ARG A 10 -6.45 -1.44 -7.90
N ILE A 11 -6.10 -2.46 -8.68
CA ILE A 11 -5.12 -2.34 -9.77
C ILE A 11 -5.72 -2.84 -11.08
N GLU A 12 -5.30 -2.22 -12.18
CA GLU A 12 -5.53 -2.70 -13.53
C GLU A 12 -4.39 -3.65 -13.91
N ALA A 13 -4.69 -4.71 -14.65
CA ALA A 13 -3.68 -5.63 -15.14
C ALA A 13 -3.95 -6.11 -16.56
N THR A 14 -2.85 -6.32 -17.29
CA THR A 14 -2.86 -6.89 -18.64
C THR A 14 -2.92 -8.42 -18.64
N ASP A 15 -2.49 -9.08 -17.56
CA ASP A 15 -2.50 -10.54 -17.40
C ASP A 15 -3.10 -10.99 -16.06
N ILE A 16 -4.43 -11.21 -16.05
CA ILE A 16 -5.16 -11.73 -14.88
C ILE A 16 -4.74 -13.16 -14.51
N ALA A 17 -4.34 -13.98 -15.49
CA ALA A 17 -3.97 -15.37 -15.22
C ALA A 17 -2.64 -15.43 -14.44
N ALA A 18 -1.66 -14.59 -14.82
CA ALA A 18 -0.42 -14.44 -14.07
C ALA A 18 -0.67 -13.89 -12.65
N TRP A 19 -1.56 -12.90 -12.49
CA TRP A 19 -1.96 -12.41 -11.17
C TRP A 19 -2.63 -13.47 -10.31
N ARG A 20 -3.48 -14.32 -10.89
CA ARG A 20 -4.13 -15.42 -10.16
C ARG A 20 -3.09 -16.43 -9.68
N GLU A 21 -2.17 -16.86 -10.55
CA GLU A 21 -1.11 -17.79 -10.16
C GLU A 21 -0.18 -17.18 -9.10
N TYR A 22 0.21 -15.91 -9.26
CA TYR A 22 1.05 -15.19 -8.30
C TYR A 22 0.37 -15.02 -6.93
N GLY A 23 -0.84 -14.46 -6.91
CA GLY A 23 -1.59 -14.20 -5.68
C GLY A 23 -1.87 -15.48 -4.88
N LEU A 24 -2.28 -16.55 -5.58
CA LEU A 24 -2.64 -17.80 -4.92
C LEU A 24 -1.45 -18.68 -4.59
N LYS A 25 -0.40 -18.69 -5.43
CA LYS A 25 0.68 -19.67 -5.31
C LYS A 25 2.02 -19.12 -4.83
N VAL A 26 2.18 -17.81 -4.83
CA VAL A 26 3.36 -17.12 -4.26
C VAL A 26 2.94 -16.45 -2.96
N LEU A 27 2.03 -15.48 -3.03
CA LEU A 27 1.59 -14.72 -1.84
C LEU A 27 0.84 -15.60 -0.85
N GLY A 28 0.06 -16.57 -1.32
CA GLY A 28 -0.78 -17.41 -0.46
C GLY A 28 -2.07 -16.73 -0.02
N MET A 29 -2.49 -15.69 -0.74
CA MET A 29 -3.81 -15.11 -0.58
C MET A 29 -4.88 -16.10 -1.04
N VAL A 30 -6.12 -15.86 -0.61
CA VAL A 30 -7.27 -16.69 -0.97
C VAL A 30 -8.13 -15.96 -1.98
N GLU A 31 -8.59 -16.67 -3.02
CA GLU A 31 -9.52 -16.11 -4.00
C GLU A 31 -10.88 -15.84 -3.33
N GLY A 32 -11.31 -14.59 -3.38
CA GLY A 32 -12.65 -14.15 -2.99
C GLY A 32 -13.60 -14.12 -4.19
N SER A 33 -14.74 -13.47 -4.00
CA SER A 33 -15.74 -13.24 -5.04
C SER A 33 -16.17 -11.78 -5.05
N GLY A 34 -16.48 -11.26 -6.23
CA GLY A 34 -17.04 -9.91 -6.38
C GLY A 34 -17.84 -9.77 -7.67
N GLN A 35 -18.27 -8.53 -7.95
CA GLN A 35 -19.25 -8.24 -9.01
C GLN A 35 -18.63 -7.89 -10.36
N THR A 36 -17.34 -7.53 -10.39
CA THR A 36 -16.66 -7.12 -11.62
C THR A 36 -16.27 -8.35 -12.44
N ASP A 37 -16.81 -8.45 -13.65
CA ASP A 37 -16.54 -9.56 -14.55
C ASP A 37 -15.05 -9.64 -14.93
N GLY A 38 -14.52 -10.85 -14.97
CA GLY A 38 -13.10 -11.10 -15.24
C GLY A 38 -12.11 -10.63 -14.17
N ALA A 39 -12.55 -9.94 -13.12
CA ALA A 39 -11.66 -9.48 -12.05
C ALA A 39 -11.27 -10.61 -11.09
N LEU A 40 -10.10 -10.45 -10.47
CA LEU A 40 -9.57 -11.31 -9.43
C LEU A 40 -9.63 -10.57 -8.08
N TYR A 41 -10.23 -11.22 -7.09
CA TYR A 41 -10.35 -10.71 -5.74
C TYR A 41 -9.45 -11.54 -4.82
N LEU A 42 -8.41 -10.92 -4.25
CA LEU A 42 -7.49 -11.59 -3.34
C LEU A 42 -7.74 -11.15 -1.89
N ARG A 43 -7.91 -12.15 -1.02
CA ARG A 43 -8.23 -12.00 0.39
C ARG A 43 -7.04 -12.36 1.27
N MET A 44 -6.88 -11.59 2.34
CA MET A 44 -5.93 -11.83 3.42
C MET A 44 -6.64 -12.21 4.71
N ASP A 45 -7.87 -11.72 4.89
CA ASP A 45 -8.66 -11.78 6.12
C ASP A 45 -10.18 -11.64 5.82
N GLU A 46 -10.98 -11.20 6.79
CA GLU A 46 -12.43 -11.02 6.65
C GLU A 46 -12.86 -9.97 5.63
N PHE A 47 -11.96 -9.11 5.12
CA PHE A 47 -12.32 -8.22 4.01
C PHE A 47 -12.76 -9.03 2.78
N PRO A 48 -13.78 -8.57 2.03
CA PRO A 48 -14.21 -9.20 0.77
C PRO A 48 -13.08 -9.36 -0.22
N ALA A 49 -12.20 -8.35 -0.29
CA ALA A 49 -10.91 -8.39 -0.95
C ALA A 49 -10.02 -7.28 -0.39
N ARG A 50 -8.73 -7.59 -0.23
CA ARG A 50 -7.69 -6.62 0.11
C ARG A 50 -7.01 -6.11 -1.16
N LEU A 51 -6.74 -6.99 -2.12
CA LEU A 51 -6.20 -6.63 -3.43
C LEU A 51 -7.18 -7.06 -4.53
N VAL A 52 -7.68 -6.10 -5.29
CA VAL A 52 -8.59 -6.32 -6.43
C VAL A 52 -7.84 -6.04 -7.72
N ILE A 53 -7.80 -7.01 -8.62
CA ILE A 53 -7.13 -6.91 -9.91
C ILE A 53 -8.19 -6.97 -11.00
N VAL A 54 -8.37 -5.88 -11.74
CA VAL A 54 -9.34 -5.80 -12.83
C VAL A 54 -8.64 -5.88 -14.19
N PRO A 55 -9.23 -6.56 -15.19
CA PRO A 55 -8.64 -6.65 -16.52
C PRO A 55 -8.62 -5.27 -17.20
N GLY A 56 -7.53 -4.97 -17.91
CA GLY A 56 -7.41 -3.76 -18.72
C GLY A 56 -6.19 -3.77 -19.65
N GLU A 57 -5.84 -2.59 -20.17
CA GLU A 57 -4.76 -2.41 -21.16
C GLU A 57 -3.44 -1.97 -20.50
N HIS A 58 -3.46 -1.66 -19.21
CA HIS A 58 -2.30 -1.19 -18.46
C HIS A 58 -2.12 -1.95 -17.15
N ASP A 59 -0.88 -2.07 -16.70
CA ASP A 59 -0.54 -2.52 -15.35
C ASP A 59 -0.32 -1.30 -14.45
N ARG A 60 -1.35 -0.89 -13.69
CA ARG A 60 -1.32 0.36 -12.90
C ARG A 60 -2.22 0.34 -11.67
N LEU A 61 -1.95 1.23 -10.73
CA LEU A 61 -2.88 1.58 -9.67
C LEU A 61 -4.11 2.23 -10.27
N LEU A 62 -5.28 1.79 -9.81
CA LEU A 62 -6.54 2.48 -10.06
C LEU A 62 -6.94 3.30 -8.83
N GLN A 63 -6.99 2.68 -7.65
CA GLN A 63 -7.38 3.35 -6.41
C GLN A 63 -6.69 2.75 -5.18
N SER A 64 -6.41 3.62 -4.20
CA SER A 64 -6.14 3.22 -2.82
C SER A 64 -7.36 3.48 -1.93
N GLY A 65 -7.86 2.43 -1.27
CA GLY A 65 -9.03 2.49 -0.40
C GLY A 65 -8.64 2.71 1.05
N TRP A 66 -9.21 3.71 1.72
CA TRP A 66 -8.87 4.15 3.07
C TRP A 66 -10.10 4.09 3.98
N GLU A 67 -10.01 3.28 5.03
CA GLU A 67 -11.12 3.03 5.94
C GLU A 67 -11.18 4.09 7.06
N THR A 68 -12.34 4.68 7.29
CA THR A 68 -12.66 5.46 8.49
C THR A 68 -13.52 4.62 9.44
N ALA A 69 -13.55 4.98 10.72
CA ALA A 69 -14.24 4.16 11.72
C ALA A 69 -15.78 4.20 11.61
N ASN A 70 -16.36 5.30 11.10
CA ASN A 70 -17.79 5.49 10.90
C ASN A 70 -18.07 6.73 10.04
N ALA A 71 -19.36 7.01 9.82
CA ALA A 71 -19.86 8.16 9.06
C ALA A 71 -19.37 9.53 9.56
N GLU A 72 -19.22 9.72 10.88
CA GLU A 72 -18.73 10.99 11.45
C GLU A 72 -17.28 11.24 11.03
N GLN A 73 -16.42 10.21 11.10
CA GLN A 73 -15.06 10.36 10.61
C GLN A 73 -14.99 10.49 9.07
N LEU A 74 -15.89 9.87 8.31
CA LEU A 74 -15.94 10.17 6.87
C LEU A 74 -16.32 11.64 6.62
N GLN A 75 -17.27 12.18 7.38
CA GLN A 75 -17.68 13.58 7.31
C GLN A 75 -16.52 14.54 7.67
N ASP A 76 -15.69 14.19 8.64
CA ASP A 76 -14.47 14.97 8.96
C ASP A 76 -13.53 15.07 7.75
N ILE A 77 -13.38 14.01 6.94
CA ILE A 77 -12.59 14.07 5.70
C ILE A 77 -13.24 14.99 4.69
N ARG A 78 -14.56 14.88 4.47
CA ARG A 78 -15.29 15.81 3.58
C ARG A 78 -15.04 17.26 3.98
N ASN A 79 -15.21 17.58 5.26
CA ASN A 79 -14.97 18.93 5.80
C ASN A 79 -13.54 19.42 5.54
N ARG A 80 -12.53 18.55 5.72
CA ARG A 80 -11.12 18.87 5.45
C ARG A 80 -10.87 19.16 3.98
N LEU A 81 -11.46 18.37 3.08
CA LEU A 81 -11.36 18.59 1.64
C LEU A 81 -12.06 19.88 1.22
N ASP A 82 -13.25 20.16 1.75
CA ASP A 82 -14.00 21.40 1.49
C ASP A 82 -13.23 22.65 1.92
N ILE A 83 -12.61 22.62 3.10
CA ILE A 83 -11.76 23.73 3.60
C ILE A 83 -10.60 24.04 2.65
N GLN A 84 -10.05 23.00 2.01
CA GLN A 84 -8.91 23.11 1.09
C GLN A 84 -9.33 23.26 -0.38
N GLY A 85 -10.63 23.23 -0.67
CA GLY A 85 -11.16 23.29 -2.03
C GLY A 85 -10.77 22.09 -2.90
N VAL A 86 -10.49 20.93 -2.30
CA VAL A 86 -10.16 19.70 -3.04
C VAL A 86 -11.45 19.08 -3.55
N PRO A 87 -11.64 18.92 -4.87
CA PRO A 87 -12.86 18.34 -5.41
C PRO A 87 -12.94 16.84 -5.09
N TYR A 88 -14.08 16.42 -4.58
CA TYR A 88 -14.42 15.01 -4.40
C TYR A 88 -15.81 14.70 -4.96
N LYS A 89 -16.08 13.41 -5.17
CA LYS A 89 -17.37 12.90 -5.59
C LYS A 89 -17.86 11.86 -4.59
N GLU A 90 -19.13 11.92 -4.24
CA GLU A 90 -19.82 10.80 -3.58
C GLU A 90 -19.89 9.61 -4.54
N ALA A 91 -19.72 8.41 -3.99
CA ALA A 91 -19.88 7.17 -4.72
C ALA A 91 -21.34 6.97 -5.18
N SER A 92 -21.49 6.45 -6.39
CA SER A 92 -22.79 5.97 -6.88
C SER A 92 -23.23 4.69 -6.15
N ALA A 93 -24.53 4.38 -6.21
CA ALA A 93 -25.06 3.14 -5.64
C ALA A 93 -24.38 1.87 -6.20
N ALA A 94 -23.97 1.90 -7.47
CA ALA A 94 -23.24 0.79 -8.09
C ALA A 94 -21.82 0.65 -7.51
N GLU A 95 -21.11 1.77 -7.29
CA GLU A 95 -19.78 1.76 -6.66
C GLU A 95 -19.86 1.30 -5.20
N LEU A 96 -20.84 1.77 -4.42
CA LEU A 96 -21.07 1.32 -3.04
C LEU A 96 -21.34 -0.19 -2.97
N ALA A 97 -22.20 -0.70 -3.86
CA ALA A 97 -22.50 -2.13 -3.94
C ALA A 97 -21.28 -2.97 -4.35
N GLU A 98 -20.44 -2.47 -5.27
CA GLU A 98 -19.24 -3.17 -5.76
C GLU A 98 -18.10 -3.15 -4.74
N ARG A 99 -17.89 -2.04 -4.01
CA ARG A 99 -16.93 -1.96 -2.89
C ARG A 99 -17.45 -2.61 -1.61
N ARG A 100 -18.77 -2.82 -1.50
CA ARG A 100 -19.47 -3.36 -0.33
C ARG A 100 -19.28 -2.48 0.91
N VAL A 101 -19.45 -1.17 0.74
CA VAL A 101 -19.30 -0.14 1.78
C VAL A 101 -20.59 0.69 1.90
N ASP A 102 -20.79 1.34 3.04
CA ASP A 102 -22.00 2.12 3.32
C ASP A 102 -21.95 3.51 2.68
N GLU A 103 -20.84 4.22 2.89
CA GLU A 103 -20.53 5.47 2.20
C GLU A 103 -19.08 5.48 1.70
N MET A 104 -18.84 6.21 0.62
CA MET A 104 -17.51 6.40 0.06
C MET A 104 -17.43 7.72 -0.71
N ILE A 105 -16.32 8.43 -0.57
CA ILE A 105 -15.95 9.55 -1.44
C ILE A 105 -14.70 9.20 -2.26
N ARG A 106 -14.62 9.74 -3.47
CA ARG A 106 -13.45 9.60 -4.36
C ARG A 106 -12.88 10.96 -4.75
N PHE A 107 -11.56 11.08 -4.69
CA PHE A 107 -10.80 12.26 -5.09
C PHE A 107 -9.37 11.87 -5.47
N ASP A 108 -8.65 12.79 -6.08
CA ASP A 108 -7.25 12.60 -6.46
C ASP A 108 -6.34 13.44 -5.57
N ASP A 109 -5.16 12.92 -5.24
CA ASP A 109 -4.09 13.75 -4.68
C ASP A 109 -3.51 14.69 -5.76
N PRO A 110 -2.65 15.65 -5.38
CA PRO A 110 -2.08 16.61 -6.35
C PRO A 110 -1.24 15.98 -7.47
N SER A 111 -0.74 14.75 -7.27
CA SER A 111 -0.02 14.00 -8.30
C SER A 111 -0.94 13.17 -9.21
N GLY A 112 -2.24 13.11 -8.90
CA GLY A 112 -3.25 12.36 -9.64
C GLY A 112 -3.43 10.92 -9.16
N ASN A 113 -2.91 10.54 -7.98
CA ASN A 113 -3.22 9.24 -7.39
C ASN A 113 -4.65 9.28 -6.83
N THR A 114 -5.50 8.34 -7.24
CA THR A 114 -6.90 8.31 -6.79
C THR A 114 -7.06 7.61 -5.44
N LEU A 115 -7.79 8.27 -4.54
CA LEU A 115 -8.16 7.77 -3.22
C LEU A 115 -9.67 7.50 -3.16
N GLU A 116 -10.03 6.40 -2.50
CA GLU A 116 -11.39 6.08 -2.09
C GLU A 116 -11.44 6.05 -0.56
N VAL A 117 -12.09 7.01 0.09
CA VAL A 117 -12.23 7.02 1.55
C VAL A 117 -13.64 6.57 1.92
N PHE A 118 -13.76 5.57 2.79
CA PHE A 118 -15.03 4.88 3.04
C PHE A 118 -15.22 4.47 4.50
N HIS A 119 -16.46 4.10 4.87
CA HIS A 119 -16.79 3.40 6.11
C HIS A 119 -17.83 2.30 5.89
N GLY A 120 -18.04 1.45 6.90
CA GLY A 120 -19.13 0.47 6.89
C GLY A 120 -18.93 -0.69 5.90
N VAL A 121 -17.70 -1.16 5.74
CA VAL A 121 -17.40 -2.30 4.87
C VAL A 121 -18.08 -3.57 5.37
N ALA A 122 -18.70 -4.33 4.46
CA ALA A 122 -19.18 -5.67 4.76
C ALA A 122 -18.00 -6.65 4.93
N LEU A 123 -18.10 -7.55 5.91
CA LEU A 123 -17.08 -8.57 6.16
C LEU A 123 -17.60 -9.98 5.80
N GLU A 124 -16.66 -10.89 5.52
CA GLU A 124 -16.93 -12.31 5.28
C GLU A 124 -16.33 -13.19 6.37
N HIS A 125 -17.19 -13.89 7.11
CA HIS A 125 -16.80 -14.58 8.36
C HIS A 125 -16.39 -16.05 8.18
N ARG A 126 -16.44 -16.60 6.96
CA ARG A 126 -15.82 -17.90 6.71
C ARG A 126 -14.32 -17.72 6.81
N ARG A 127 -13.67 -18.54 7.65
CA ARG A 127 -12.22 -18.50 7.87
C ARG A 127 -11.47 -18.48 6.54
N VAL A 128 -10.62 -17.48 6.39
CA VAL A 128 -9.59 -17.43 5.35
C VAL A 128 -8.42 -18.27 5.83
N VAL A 129 -8.09 -19.32 5.08
CA VAL A 129 -7.00 -20.23 5.43
C VAL A 129 -6.05 -20.29 4.25
N SER A 130 -4.89 -19.67 4.40
CA SER A 130 -3.81 -19.79 3.42
C SER A 130 -3.42 -21.27 3.27
N PRO A 131 -3.25 -21.79 2.04
CA PRO A 131 -2.78 -23.15 1.83
C PRO A 131 -1.33 -23.37 2.32
N TYR A 132 -0.64 -22.29 2.70
CA TYR A 132 0.73 -22.30 3.20
C TYR A 132 0.83 -22.08 4.71
N GLY A 133 -0.30 -22.01 5.42
CA GLY A 133 -0.35 -21.98 6.89
C GLY A 133 -0.11 -20.62 7.55
N HIS A 134 0.46 -19.65 6.84
CA HIS A 134 0.66 -18.29 7.37
C HIS A 134 -0.67 -17.55 7.59
N LYS A 135 -0.62 -16.56 8.47
CA LYS A 135 -1.65 -15.54 8.63
C LYS A 135 -1.06 -14.17 8.34
N PHE A 136 -1.87 -13.31 7.73
CA PHE A 136 -1.49 -11.93 7.49
C PHE A 136 -1.74 -11.08 8.74
N VAL A 137 -0.89 -10.09 8.97
CA VAL A 137 -1.04 -9.11 10.06
C VAL A 137 -1.82 -7.92 9.51
N THR A 138 -3.14 -7.91 9.74
CA THR A 138 -4.02 -6.82 9.28
C THR A 138 -4.71 -6.11 10.45
N GLU A 139 -5.97 -6.44 10.76
CA GLU A 139 -6.80 -5.86 11.81
C GLU A 139 -6.68 -4.32 11.86
N GLN A 140 -6.32 -3.74 13.01
CA GLN A 140 -6.16 -2.29 13.19
C GLN A 140 -5.03 -1.69 12.34
N GLN A 141 -4.10 -2.51 11.85
CA GLN A 141 -2.99 -2.09 11.00
C GLN A 141 -3.35 -2.08 9.50
N GLY A 142 -4.56 -2.54 9.13
CA GLY A 142 -5.04 -2.56 7.76
C GLY A 142 -4.32 -3.55 6.85
N LEU A 143 -4.52 -3.41 5.54
CA LEU A 143 -3.95 -4.26 4.50
C LEU A 143 -2.42 -4.40 4.56
N GLY A 144 -1.73 -3.35 4.98
CA GLY A 144 -0.29 -3.21 4.78
C GLY A 144 0.09 -1.75 4.60
N HIS A 145 1.09 -1.50 3.76
CA HIS A 145 1.40 -0.16 3.28
C HIS A 145 1.65 -0.12 1.79
N VAL A 146 1.46 1.05 1.20
CA VAL A 146 1.76 1.28 -0.21
C VAL A 146 2.71 2.47 -0.34
N VAL A 147 3.70 2.33 -1.21
CA VAL A 147 4.61 3.41 -1.58
C VAL A 147 4.26 3.86 -2.99
N LEU A 148 3.80 5.10 -3.12
CA LEU A 148 3.32 5.68 -4.38
C LEU A 148 4.34 6.66 -4.96
N THR A 149 4.18 6.95 -6.25
CA THR A 149 4.92 8.03 -6.89
C THR A 149 4.30 9.39 -6.63
N THR A 150 5.14 10.42 -6.60
CA THR A 150 4.70 11.81 -6.54
C THR A 150 5.51 12.71 -7.47
N ARG A 151 4.88 13.79 -7.95
CA ARG A 151 5.52 14.86 -8.73
C ARG A 151 6.23 15.88 -7.85
N ASP A 152 5.68 16.16 -6.66
CA ASP A 152 6.21 17.15 -5.72
C ASP A 152 6.05 16.66 -4.27
N ASP A 153 7.17 16.41 -3.59
CA ASP A 153 7.15 15.90 -2.22
C ASP A 153 6.50 16.87 -1.23
N ALA A 154 6.71 18.18 -1.38
CA ALA A 154 6.25 19.20 -0.45
C ALA A 154 4.73 19.40 -0.56
N GLU A 155 4.22 19.49 -1.79
CA GLU A 155 2.78 19.54 -2.06
C GLU A 155 2.08 18.27 -1.54
N THR A 156 2.68 17.11 -1.79
CA THR A 156 2.14 15.81 -1.35
C THR A 156 2.17 15.68 0.18
N LEU A 157 3.23 16.15 0.85
CA LEU A 157 3.27 16.18 2.31
C LEU A 157 2.16 17.07 2.87
N HIS A 158 1.96 18.25 2.30
CA HIS A 158 0.87 19.13 2.73
C HIS A 158 -0.49 18.44 2.59
N PHE A 159 -0.74 17.82 1.45
CA PHE A 159 -1.99 17.08 1.20
C PHE A 159 -2.22 15.95 2.22
N TYR A 160 -1.30 15.01 2.35
CA TYR A 160 -1.54 13.86 3.23
C TYR A 160 -1.49 14.23 4.72
N ARG A 161 -0.57 15.11 5.15
CA ARG A 161 -0.43 15.48 6.56
C ARG A 161 -1.43 16.53 7.00
N ASP A 162 -1.49 17.65 6.30
CA ASP A 162 -2.24 18.83 6.77
C ASP A 162 -3.71 18.74 6.38
N VAL A 163 -4.01 18.23 5.18
CA VAL A 163 -5.39 18.06 4.72
C VAL A 163 -5.98 16.77 5.28
N LEU A 164 -5.41 15.61 4.93
CA LEU A 164 -5.97 14.29 5.30
C LEU A 164 -5.65 13.84 6.73
N GLY A 165 -4.68 14.48 7.40
CA GLY A 165 -4.37 14.22 8.81
C GLY A 165 -3.51 12.98 9.06
N PHE A 166 -2.74 12.52 8.07
CA PHE A 166 -1.73 11.49 8.28
C PHE A 166 -0.57 12.03 9.13
N HIS A 167 0.07 11.18 9.92
CA HIS A 167 1.23 11.57 10.71
C HIS A 167 2.51 11.28 9.92
N LEU A 168 3.41 12.27 9.82
CA LEU A 168 4.77 12.03 9.34
C LEU A 168 5.52 11.16 10.36
N ARG A 169 6.05 10.02 9.92
CA ARG A 169 6.68 9.01 10.77
C ARG A 169 8.19 8.96 10.56
N ASP A 170 8.62 9.04 9.31
CA ASP A 170 10.03 9.04 8.94
C ASP A 170 10.23 9.82 7.63
N SER A 171 11.46 10.21 7.37
CA SER A 171 11.87 10.86 6.12
C SER A 171 13.22 10.34 5.68
N MET A 172 13.42 10.21 4.37
CA MET A 172 14.70 9.83 3.80
C MET A 172 15.03 10.75 2.64
N ARG A 173 16.23 11.33 2.72
CA ARG A 173 16.71 12.25 1.69
C ARG A 173 17.21 11.48 0.47
N LEU A 174 16.76 11.91 -0.71
CA LEU A 174 17.22 11.39 -1.99
C LEU A 174 18.13 12.40 -2.70
N PRO A 175 19.23 11.94 -3.34
CA PRO A 175 20.04 12.81 -4.18
C PRO A 175 19.18 13.52 -5.23
N PRO A 176 19.36 14.84 -5.44
CA PRO A 176 18.51 15.61 -6.35
C PRO A 176 18.55 15.09 -7.80
N GLN A 177 19.68 14.50 -8.21
CA GLN A 177 19.84 13.95 -9.56
C GLN A 177 18.91 12.76 -9.84
N LEU A 178 18.52 11.99 -8.81
CA LEU A 178 17.60 10.86 -8.99
C LEU A 178 16.19 11.29 -9.43
N VAL A 179 15.86 12.57 -9.20
CA VAL A 179 14.56 13.15 -9.55
C VAL A 179 14.68 14.22 -10.63
N GLY A 180 15.79 14.20 -11.38
CA GLY A 180 16.04 15.14 -12.48
C GLY A 180 16.36 16.57 -12.05
N ARG A 181 16.67 16.82 -10.77
CA ARG A 181 17.08 18.16 -10.28
C ARG A 181 18.61 18.37 -10.42
N PRO A 182 19.08 19.64 -10.48
CA PRO A 182 20.51 19.96 -10.49
C PRO A 182 21.27 19.39 -9.29
N ALA A 183 22.56 19.09 -9.46
CA ALA A 183 23.38 18.46 -8.43
C ALA A 183 23.57 19.32 -7.16
N ASP A 184 23.48 20.64 -7.32
CA ASP A 184 23.53 21.67 -6.28
C ASP A 184 22.13 22.09 -5.79
N GLY A 185 21.07 21.46 -6.32
CA GLY A 185 19.68 21.73 -5.95
C GLY A 185 19.28 21.15 -4.60
N ALA A 186 18.10 21.56 -4.13
CA ALA A 186 17.51 20.99 -2.92
C ALA A 186 17.20 19.50 -3.10
N PRO A 187 17.46 18.66 -2.09
CA PRO A 187 17.18 17.24 -2.18
C PRO A 187 15.68 16.96 -2.34
N ALA A 188 15.36 15.80 -2.89
CA ALA A 188 14.02 15.25 -2.82
C ALA A 188 13.84 14.41 -1.56
N TRP A 189 12.58 14.19 -1.17
CA TRP A 189 12.25 13.48 0.07
C TRP A 189 11.31 12.32 -0.20
N LEU A 190 11.76 11.12 0.18
CA LEU A 190 10.88 9.99 0.45
C LEU A 190 10.30 10.19 1.85
N ARG A 191 8.97 10.23 1.98
CA ARG A 191 8.30 10.48 3.26
C ARG A 191 7.36 9.34 3.61
N PHE A 192 7.40 8.90 4.85
CA PHE A 192 6.63 7.77 5.37
C PHE A 192 5.59 8.28 6.36
N LEU A 193 4.33 7.88 6.17
CA LEU A 193 3.19 8.39 6.91
C LEU A 193 2.30 7.28 7.47
N GLY A 194 1.83 7.46 8.70
CA GLY A 194 0.99 6.52 9.42
C GLY A 194 -0.38 7.10 9.81
N VAL A 195 -1.39 6.22 9.87
CA VAL A 195 -2.76 6.51 10.34
C VAL A 195 -3.19 5.61 11.52
N ASN A 196 -2.35 4.66 11.89
CA ASN A 196 -2.56 3.68 12.96
C ASN A 196 -1.21 3.21 13.52
N PRO A 197 -1.14 2.22 14.43
CA PRO A 197 0.13 1.77 14.99
C PRO A 197 1.15 1.24 13.98
N ARG A 198 0.76 0.78 12.78
CA ARG A 198 1.72 0.43 11.73
C ARG A 198 2.65 1.62 11.47
N HIS A 199 3.98 1.41 11.44
CA HIS A 199 4.96 2.50 11.29
C HIS A 199 4.59 3.46 10.16
N HIS A 200 4.15 2.93 9.02
CA HIS A 200 3.57 3.69 7.95
C HIS A 200 2.52 2.86 7.21
N SER A 201 1.45 3.49 6.74
CA SER A 201 0.47 2.89 5.83
C SER A 201 0.63 3.45 4.41
N LEU A 202 1.31 4.59 4.28
CA LEU A 202 1.60 5.28 3.04
C LEU A 202 3.06 5.75 3.06
N ALA A 203 3.73 5.66 1.93
CA ALA A 203 4.85 6.55 1.65
C ALA A 203 4.73 7.08 0.22
N PHE A 204 5.46 8.16 -0.07
CA PHE A 204 5.55 8.66 -1.43
C PHE A 204 6.99 8.97 -1.81
N MET A 205 7.38 8.52 -3.00
CA MET A 205 8.70 8.72 -3.59
C MET A 205 8.59 9.67 -4.78
N PRO A 206 9.34 10.78 -4.80
CA PRO A 206 9.36 11.67 -5.95
C PRO A 206 9.98 10.98 -7.16
N GLY A 207 9.29 11.08 -8.30
CA GLY A 207 9.62 10.35 -9.52
C GLY A 207 8.40 9.63 -10.08
N GLU A 208 8.55 8.98 -11.23
CA GLU A 208 7.46 8.27 -11.91
C GLU A 208 7.80 6.79 -12.07
N THR A 209 6.76 5.96 -12.01
CA THR A 209 6.81 4.53 -12.30
C THR A 209 5.64 4.23 -13.26
N PRO A 210 5.78 3.26 -14.18
CA PRO A 210 4.71 2.96 -15.14
C PRO A 210 3.36 2.62 -14.49
N SER A 211 3.39 2.01 -13.30
CA SER A 211 2.21 1.58 -12.57
C SER A 211 1.66 2.61 -11.58
N GLY A 212 2.42 3.67 -11.25
CA GLY A 212 2.13 4.57 -10.13
C GLY A 212 2.45 4.00 -8.73
N ILE A 213 2.88 2.73 -8.66
CA ILE A 213 3.23 2.04 -7.41
C ILE A 213 4.74 1.75 -7.43
N VAL A 214 5.44 2.19 -6.38
CA VAL A 214 6.81 1.75 -6.11
C VAL A 214 6.75 0.33 -5.54
N HIS A 215 6.06 0.16 -4.41
CA HIS A 215 5.77 -1.17 -3.87
C HIS A 215 4.50 -1.22 -3.01
N LEU A 216 3.95 -2.43 -2.89
CA LEU A 216 2.97 -2.81 -1.89
C LEU A 216 3.65 -3.70 -0.85
N MET A 217 3.48 -3.45 0.44
CA MET A 217 3.93 -4.36 1.49
C MET A 217 2.75 -5.10 2.12
N VAL A 218 2.90 -6.41 2.28
CA VAL A 218 2.00 -7.26 3.08
C VAL A 218 2.79 -7.98 4.16
N GLU A 219 2.20 -8.05 5.35
CA GLU A 219 2.87 -8.55 6.55
C GLU A 219 2.29 -9.90 6.99
N VAL A 220 3.15 -10.81 7.43
CA VAL A 220 2.83 -12.11 8.01
C VAL A 220 3.41 -12.24 9.43
N GLU A 221 2.87 -13.17 10.21
CA GLU A 221 3.19 -13.28 11.64
C GLU A 221 4.66 -13.62 11.95
N SER A 222 5.35 -14.38 11.09
CA SER A 222 6.67 -14.92 11.42
C SER A 222 7.69 -14.88 10.29
N ALA A 223 8.97 -14.93 10.67
CA ALA A 223 10.09 -15.03 9.73
C ALA A 223 10.06 -16.34 8.91
N ASP A 224 9.53 -17.43 9.46
CA ASP A 224 9.34 -18.69 8.73
C ASP A 224 8.38 -18.50 7.56
N ASP A 225 7.30 -17.74 7.75
CA ASP A 225 6.33 -17.44 6.69
C ASP A 225 6.95 -16.62 5.55
N VAL A 226 7.83 -15.66 5.91
CA VAL A 226 8.62 -14.87 4.96
C VAL A 226 9.58 -15.76 4.18
N GLY A 227 10.37 -16.60 4.87
CA GLY A 227 11.31 -17.52 4.24
C GLY A 227 10.63 -18.51 3.31
N LEU A 228 9.51 -19.10 3.74
CA LEU A 228 8.71 -20.01 2.92
C LEU A 228 8.11 -19.30 1.69
N CYS A 229 7.77 -18.02 1.80
CA CYS A 229 7.32 -17.21 0.67
C CYS A 229 8.43 -16.98 -0.35
N LEU A 230 9.61 -16.56 0.11
CA LEU A 230 10.80 -16.41 -0.73
C LEU A 230 11.08 -17.70 -1.50
N ASP A 231 11.01 -18.84 -0.83
CA ASP A 231 11.19 -20.16 -1.41
C ASP A 231 10.16 -20.50 -2.50
N ARG A 232 8.88 -20.14 -2.30
CA ARG A 232 7.83 -20.29 -3.32
C ARG A 232 8.10 -19.38 -4.52
N ALA A 233 8.51 -18.14 -4.28
CA ALA A 233 8.83 -17.18 -5.32
C ALA A 233 10.00 -17.67 -6.19
N LEU A 234 11.09 -18.13 -5.56
CA LEU A 234 12.26 -18.68 -6.25
C LEU A 234 11.92 -19.92 -7.09
N ARG A 235 11.17 -20.89 -6.53
CA ARG A 235 10.72 -22.08 -7.28
C ARG A 235 9.89 -21.72 -8.52
N ARG A 236 9.15 -20.62 -8.43
CA ARG A 236 8.30 -20.11 -9.52
C ARG A 236 8.99 -19.09 -10.41
N LYS A 237 10.30 -18.87 -10.19
CA LYS A 237 11.13 -17.94 -10.97
C LYS A 237 10.56 -16.51 -10.99
N VAL A 238 9.93 -16.10 -9.89
CA VAL A 238 9.55 -14.69 -9.71
C VAL A 238 10.85 -13.87 -9.68
N PRO A 239 10.96 -12.78 -10.47
CA PRO A 239 12.12 -11.90 -10.43
C PRO A 239 12.25 -11.24 -9.05
N MET A 240 13.45 -11.29 -8.46
CA MET A 240 13.72 -10.67 -7.17
C MET A 240 14.17 -9.23 -7.35
N SER A 241 13.70 -8.33 -6.47
CA SER A 241 14.08 -6.92 -6.50
C SER A 241 15.05 -6.56 -5.37
N ALA A 242 14.93 -7.22 -4.20
CA ALA A 242 15.89 -7.11 -3.11
C ALA A 242 15.95 -8.41 -2.30
N THR A 243 17.14 -8.72 -1.80
CA THR A 243 17.34 -9.88 -0.91
C THR A 243 16.60 -9.70 0.43
N LEU A 244 16.56 -10.76 1.23
CA LEU A 244 16.13 -10.66 2.63
C LEU A 244 16.97 -9.59 3.37
N GLY A 245 16.33 -8.78 4.20
CA GLY A 245 16.96 -7.72 4.97
C GLY A 245 16.04 -7.16 6.03
N ARG A 246 16.56 -6.20 6.80
CA ARG A 246 15.77 -5.49 7.81
C ARG A 246 15.84 -3.99 7.62
N HIS A 247 14.69 -3.33 7.54
CA HIS A 247 14.60 -1.88 7.40
C HIS A 247 15.06 -1.12 8.65
N VAL A 248 15.56 0.10 8.44
CA VAL A 248 15.97 1.00 9.52
C VAL A 248 14.77 1.57 10.27
N ASN A 249 13.75 2.03 9.56
CA ASN A 249 12.69 2.87 10.12
C ASN A 249 11.57 2.05 10.79
N ASP A 250 10.97 1.11 10.07
CA ASP A 250 9.87 0.27 10.57
C ASP A 250 10.33 -1.09 11.12
N LYS A 251 11.64 -1.38 11.09
CA LYS A 251 12.24 -2.64 11.54
C LYS A 251 11.73 -3.91 10.85
N MET A 252 11.00 -3.78 9.74
CA MET A 252 10.44 -4.91 8.99
C MET A 252 11.55 -5.84 8.52
N LEU A 253 11.41 -7.15 8.81
CA LEU A 253 12.19 -8.20 8.18
C LEU A 253 11.47 -8.64 6.91
N SER A 254 12.04 -8.34 5.74
CA SER A 254 11.34 -8.53 4.46
C SER A 254 12.29 -8.85 3.30
N PHE A 255 11.73 -9.27 2.18
CA PHE A 255 12.38 -9.28 0.87
C PHE A 255 11.43 -8.67 -0.17
N TYR A 256 11.96 -8.33 -1.35
CA TYR A 256 11.19 -7.68 -2.42
C TYR A 256 11.22 -8.52 -3.69
N MET A 257 10.06 -8.64 -4.35
CA MET A 257 9.92 -9.39 -5.59
C MET A 257 8.96 -8.70 -6.56
N LYS A 258 9.19 -8.88 -7.86
CA LYS A 258 8.33 -8.33 -8.91
C LYS A 258 6.98 -9.00 -8.94
N THR A 259 5.94 -8.19 -9.04
CA THR A 259 4.58 -8.65 -9.37
C THR A 259 4.42 -8.84 -10.88
N PRO A 260 3.34 -9.53 -11.33
CA PRO A 260 2.97 -9.54 -12.74
C PRO A 260 2.74 -8.14 -13.33
N GLY A 261 2.34 -7.15 -12.51
CA GLY A 261 2.20 -5.75 -12.92
C GLY A 261 3.50 -4.94 -12.87
N GLY A 262 4.66 -5.56 -12.62
CA GLY A 262 5.98 -4.94 -12.71
C GLY A 262 6.42 -4.07 -11.52
N PHE A 263 5.50 -3.64 -10.64
CA PHE A 263 5.85 -3.05 -9.35
C PHE A 263 6.22 -4.13 -8.33
N ASP A 264 6.87 -3.75 -7.23
CA ASP A 264 7.33 -4.71 -6.23
C ASP A 264 6.25 -5.03 -5.19
N VAL A 265 6.25 -6.27 -4.71
CA VAL A 265 5.68 -6.60 -3.41
C VAL A 265 6.81 -6.83 -2.42
N GLU A 266 6.74 -6.11 -1.31
CA GLU A 266 7.51 -6.39 -0.10
C GLU A 266 6.71 -7.40 0.74
N PHE A 267 7.34 -8.52 1.08
CA PHE A 267 6.71 -9.55 1.92
C PHE A 267 7.51 -9.68 3.21
N GLY A 268 6.90 -9.32 4.34
CA GLY A 268 7.65 -9.12 5.59
C GLY A 268 6.94 -9.55 6.87
N CYS A 269 7.66 -9.44 7.98
CA CYS A 269 7.18 -9.67 9.34
C CYS A 269 7.90 -8.77 10.35
N GLU A 270 7.40 -8.75 11.59
CA GLU A 270 8.00 -8.04 12.73
C GLU A 270 8.00 -6.50 12.60
N GLY A 271 6.94 -5.94 12.01
CA GLY A 271 6.82 -4.49 11.90
C GLY A 271 6.79 -3.78 13.25
N LEU A 272 7.60 -2.74 13.37
CA LEU A 272 7.57 -1.82 14.50
C LEU A 272 6.21 -1.12 14.54
N GLN A 273 5.54 -1.25 15.69
CA GLN A 273 4.36 -0.49 16.00
C GLN A 273 4.73 0.83 16.69
N VAL A 274 4.00 1.88 16.37
CA VAL A 274 4.24 3.25 16.79
C VAL A 274 3.06 3.75 17.61
N GLU A 275 3.33 4.12 18.85
CA GLU A 275 2.41 4.88 19.69
C GLU A 275 2.55 6.37 19.35
N SER A 276 1.44 7.01 18.94
CA SER A 276 1.51 8.32 18.29
C SER A 276 1.91 9.49 19.19
N GLU A 277 1.70 9.39 20.51
CA GLU A 277 1.94 10.50 21.44
C GLU A 277 3.44 10.75 21.69
N ASP A 278 4.26 9.70 21.64
CA ASP A 278 5.70 9.76 21.93
C ASP A 278 6.59 9.66 20.69
N TRP A 279 6.00 9.47 19.50
CA TRP A 279 6.78 9.30 18.28
C TRP A 279 7.42 10.61 17.82
N VAL A 280 8.73 10.59 17.65
CA VAL A 280 9.50 11.73 17.09
C VAL A 280 9.87 11.42 15.64
N ALA A 281 9.26 12.13 14.70
CA ALA A 281 9.63 12.05 13.29
C ALA A 281 11.08 12.50 13.07
N ARG A 282 11.88 11.68 12.40
CA ARG A 282 13.30 11.93 12.12
C ARG A 282 13.65 11.62 10.66
N GLU A 283 14.90 11.86 10.31
CA GLU A 283 15.48 11.43 9.03
C GLU A 283 16.25 10.11 9.23
N SER A 284 15.87 9.08 8.47
CA SER A 284 16.64 7.85 8.32
C SER A 284 17.67 8.01 7.20
N THR A 285 18.91 7.63 7.45
CA THR A 285 20.05 7.84 6.53
C THR A 285 20.50 6.56 5.80
N ALA A 286 19.81 5.45 6.02
CA ALA A 286 20.01 4.19 5.32
C ALA A 286 18.66 3.48 5.15
N VAL A 287 18.53 2.70 4.06
CA VAL A 287 17.33 1.88 3.80
C VAL A 287 17.23 0.74 4.81
N SER A 288 18.36 0.08 5.08
CA SER A 288 18.38 -1.18 5.81
C SER A 288 19.51 -1.23 6.83
N LEU A 289 19.25 -1.92 7.94
CA LEU A 289 20.25 -2.27 8.95
C LEU A 289 21.24 -3.30 8.39
N TRP A 290 20.74 -4.25 7.61
CA TRP A 290 21.50 -5.28 6.90
C TRP A 290 20.64 -5.87 5.78
N GLY A 291 21.27 -6.55 4.81
CA GLY A 291 20.54 -7.20 3.72
C GLY A 291 19.90 -6.20 2.77
N HIS A 292 18.73 -6.55 2.23
CA HIS A 292 18.00 -5.76 1.21
C HIS A 292 18.93 -5.25 0.11
N ASP A 293 19.74 -6.15 -0.46
CA ASP A 293 20.57 -5.81 -1.62
C ASP A 293 19.67 -5.64 -2.84
N PHE A 294 19.31 -4.39 -3.15
CA PHE A 294 18.51 -4.03 -4.33
C PHE A 294 19.28 -4.23 -5.65
N SER A 295 20.59 -4.51 -5.62
CA SER A 295 21.37 -4.73 -6.84
C SER A 295 20.97 -6.01 -7.59
N VAL A 296 20.28 -6.94 -6.92
CA VAL A 296 19.79 -8.18 -7.52
C VAL A 296 18.69 -7.95 -8.56
N GLY A 297 17.93 -6.85 -8.45
CA GLY A 297 16.89 -6.49 -9.41
C GLY A 297 17.41 -5.97 -10.75
N PHE A 298 18.71 -5.66 -10.85
CA PHE A 298 19.35 -5.23 -12.11
C PHE A 298 20.07 -6.36 -12.84
N LYS A 299 20.00 -7.60 -12.34
CA LYS A 299 20.62 -8.79 -12.94
C LYS A 299 19.59 -9.59 -13.74
#